data_AF-A0A6I1MV90-F1
#
_entry.id   AF-A0A6I1MV90-F1
#
_cell.length_a   1.000
_cell.length_b   1.000
_cell.length_c   1.000
_cell.angle_alpha   90.00
_cell.angle_beta   90.00
_cell.angle_gamma   90.00
#
_symmetry.space_group_name_H-M   'P 1'
#
loop_
_entity.id
_entity.type
_entity.pdbx_description
1 polymer ?
#
loop_
_entity_poly.entity_id
_entity_poly.type
_entity_poly.pdbx_seq_one_letter_code
_entity_poly.pdbx_strand_id
1 'polypeptide(L)'
;MNKPNFELLKDAYAIIYGIPAEVIDLDSIIKSRGDSLSCGTVACAFGWLGMHPKFKNLMNPTAGNFPDWVIGGKLHIGHDEAAAALFQIAPEDGFNLFSSSCNSRYDRKFNSKLGHKAMFLHRMESFLKERGEWKGLTKRNGSVPC
;
A
#
# COMPACT_ATOMS: atom_id res chain seq x y z
N MET A 1 12.49 17.02 -10.87
CA MET A 1 11.92 15.90 -10.09
C MET A 1 10.78 16.47 -9.25
N ASN A 2 9.58 15.90 -9.36
CA ASN A 2 8.48 16.30 -8.48
C ASN A 2 8.76 15.83 -7.05
N LYS A 3 8.33 16.60 -6.05
CA LYS A 3 8.53 16.28 -4.64
C LYS A 3 7.60 15.11 -4.25
N PRO A 4 8.09 14.10 -3.51
CA PRO A 4 7.24 13.04 -2.97
C PRO A 4 6.01 13.58 -2.26
N ASN A 5 4.85 12.98 -2.53
CA ASN A 5 3.60 13.33 -1.87
C ASN A 5 3.46 12.56 -0.55
N PHE A 6 4.23 13.00 0.46
CA PHE A 6 4.24 12.38 1.78
C PHE A 6 2.90 12.44 2.52
N GLU A 7 2.09 13.46 2.26
CA GLU A 7 0.74 13.53 2.83
C GLU A 7 -0.16 12.43 2.27
N LEU A 8 -0.11 12.19 0.94
CA LEU A 8 -0.85 11.10 0.31
C LEU A 8 -0.37 9.71 0.79
N LEU A 9 0.92 9.55 1.06
CA LEU A 9 1.46 8.31 1.66
C LEU A 9 0.97 8.11 3.11
N LYS A 10 0.90 9.18 3.91
CA LYS A 10 0.33 9.15 5.28
C LYS A 10 -1.17 8.82 5.25
N ASP A 11 -1.90 9.34 4.27
CA ASP A 11 -3.30 8.99 4.04
C ASP A 11 -3.47 7.52 3.68
N ALA A 12 -2.64 7.00 2.76
CA ALA A 12 -2.65 5.59 2.40
C ALA A 12 -2.38 4.69 3.62
N TYR A 13 -1.39 5.06 4.44
CA TYR A 13 -1.12 4.37 5.71
C TYR A 13 -2.36 4.37 6.62
N ALA A 14 -2.97 5.53 6.86
CA ALA A 14 -4.10 5.67 7.77
C ALA A 14 -5.34 4.89 7.31
N ILE A 15 -5.63 4.88 6.01
CA ILE A 15 -6.73 4.11 5.43
C ILE A 15 -6.50 2.63 5.66
N ILE A 16 -5.34 2.09 5.26
CA ILE A 16 -5.05 0.66 5.41
C ILE A 16 -4.99 0.26 6.90
N TYR A 17 -4.45 1.12 7.76
CA TYR A 17 -4.44 0.91 9.21
C TYR A 17 -5.86 0.77 9.77
N GLY A 18 -6.78 1.64 9.34
CA GLY A 18 -8.16 1.70 9.84
C GLY A 18 -9.08 0.56 9.38
N ILE A 19 -8.72 -0.21 8.35
CA ILE A 19 -9.53 -1.36 7.92
C ILE A 19 -9.36 -2.50 8.93
N PRO A 20 -10.42 -3.04 9.55
CA PRO A 20 -10.29 -4.15 10.52
C PRO A 20 -9.58 -5.37 9.91
N ALA A 21 -8.84 -6.11 10.74
CA ALA A 21 -8.02 -7.24 10.25
C ALA A 21 -8.89 -8.34 9.62
N GLU A 22 -10.09 -8.55 10.16
CA GLU A 22 -11.12 -9.47 9.71
C GLU A 22 -11.74 -9.10 8.35
N VAL A 23 -11.65 -7.83 7.91
CA VAL A 23 -12.09 -7.37 6.59
C VAL A 23 -11.01 -7.62 5.53
N ILE A 24 -9.75 -7.71 5.97
CA ILE A 24 -8.59 -8.05 5.15
C ILE A 24 -8.10 -9.45 5.59
N ASP A 25 -8.96 -10.47 5.49
CA ASP A 25 -8.53 -11.86 5.69
C ASP A 25 -7.90 -12.43 4.41
N LEU A 26 -6.74 -11.88 4.06
CA LEU A 26 -5.97 -12.29 2.89
C LEU A 26 -5.26 -13.63 3.11
N ASP A 27 -4.96 -13.96 4.37
CA ASP A 27 -4.32 -15.21 4.75
C ASP A 27 -5.24 -16.41 4.48
N SER A 28 -6.57 -16.27 4.65
CA SER A 28 -7.54 -17.32 4.29
C SER A 28 -7.57 -17.62 2.78
N ILE A 29 -7.57 -16.57 1.94
CA ILE A 29 -7.58 -16.69 0.47
C ILE A 29 -6.28 -17.35 -0.01
N ILE A 30 -5.15 -17.00 0.61
CA ILE A 30 -3.84 -17.56 0.28
C ILE A 30 -3.72 -19.01 0.72
N LYS A 31 -4.11 -19.34 1.95
CA LYS A 31 -4.14 -20.73 2.45
C LYS A 31 -4.99 -21.63 1.57
N SER A 32 -6.08 -21.11 0.99
CA SER A 32 -6.92 -21.86 0.04
C SER A 32 -6.23 -22.15 -1.31
N ARG A 33 -5.16 -21.41 -1.65
CA ARG A 33 -4.40 -21.52 -2.92
C ARG A 33 -2.99 -22.11 -2.77
N GLY A 34 -2.53 -22.38 -1.56
CA GLY A 34 -1.27 -23.07 -1.24
C GLY A 34 -0.23 -22.22 -0.49
N ASP A 35 0.62 -22.90 0.29
CA ASP A 35 1.62 -22.28 1.21
C ASP A 35 2.74 -21.48 0.52
N SER A 36 2.84 -21.53 -0.82
CA SER A 36 3.89 -20.88 -1.60
C SER A 36 3.72 -19.36 -1.77
N LEU A 37 2.61 -18.78 -1.29
CA LEU A 37 2.33 -17.34 -1.33
C LEU A 37 2.70 -16.63 -0.01
N SER A 38 3.57 -17.23 0.80
CA SER A 38 4.07 -16.70 2.09
C SER A 38 4.69 -15.31 2.03
N CYS A 39 4.88 -14.80 0.82
CA CYS A 39 5.36 -13.47 0.50
C CYS A 39 4.42 -12.79 -0.49
N GLY A 40 3.48 -12.03 0.06
CA GLY A 40 3.02 -10.76 -0.50
C GLY A 40 2.09 -10.84 -1.71
N THR A 41 0.84 -10.47 -1.46
CA THR A 41 0.08 -9.69 -2.43
C THR A 41 -0.24 -8.35 -1.80
N VAL A 42 0.80 -7.50 -1.71
CA VAL A 42 0.63 -6.05 -1.50
C VAL A 42 -0.19 -5.41 -2.64
N ALA A 43 -0.40 -6.15 -3.74
CA ALA A 43 -1.45 -5.94 -4.74
C ALA A 43 -2.82 -5.64 -4.11
N CYS A 44 -3.13 -6.19 -2.93
CA CYS A 44 -4.36 -5.87 -2.22
C CYS A 44 -4.35 -4.50 -1.54
N ALA A 45 -3.22 -4.01 -0.99
CA ALA A 45 -3.19 -2.67 -0.39
C ALA A 45 -3.41 -1.60 -1.45
N PHE A 46 -2.76 -1.71 -2.61
CA PHE A 46 -2.98 -0.81 -3.74
C PHE A 46 -4.40 -0.94 -4.32
N GLY A 47 -4.94 -2.18 -4.39
CA GLY A 47 -6.34 -2.44 -4.74
C GLY A 47 -7.35 -1.80 -3.79
N TRP A 48 -7.14 -1.92 -2.47
CA TRP A 48 -7.96 -1.28 -1.43
C TRP A 48 -7.93 0.23 -1.53
N LEU A 49 -6.75 0.82 -1.81
CA LEU A 49 -6.65 2.24 -2.13
C LEU A 49 -7.48 2.57 -3.37
N GLY A 50 -7.35 1.79 -4.46
CA GLY A 50 -8.16 1.98 -5.68
C GLY A 50 -9.68 1.97 -5.46
N MET A 51 -10.16 1.25 -4.44
CA MET A 51 -11.58 1.26 -4.04
C MET A 51 -11.97 2.43 -3.13
N HIS A 52 -11.02 3.04 -2.42
CA HIS A 52 -11.29 4.15 -1.51
C HIS A 52 -11.60 5.44 -2.30
N PRO A 53 -12.68 6.19 -2.00
CA PRO A 53 -13.11 7.35 -2.80
C PRO A 53 -12.01 8.39 -3.06
N LYS A 54 -11.16 8.66 -2.07
CA LYS A 54 -10.01 9.58 -2.18
C LYS A 54 -9.00 9.19 -3.26
N PHE A 55 -8.81 7.90 -3.48
CA PHE A 55 -7.80 7.33 -4.36
C PHE A 55 -8.37 6.87 -5.70
N LYS A 56 -9.64 6.44 -5.71
CA LYS A 56 -10.39 6.06 -6.92
C LYS A 56 -10.29 7.11 -8.03
N ASN A 57 -10.46 8.39 -7.69
CA ASN A 57 -10.37 9.50 -8.64
C ASN A 57 -8.94 9.79 -9.13
N LEU A 58 -7.92 9.35 -8.39
CA LEU A 58 -6.51 9.55 -8.73
C LEU A 58 -5.95 8.39 -9.57
N MET A 59 -6.52 7.20 -9.40
CA MET A 59 -6.02 5.94 -9.94
C MET A 59 -6.81 5.44 -11.15
N ASN A 60 -8.04 5.95 -11.36
CA ASN A 60 -8.97 5.57 -12.43
C ASN A 60 -8.84 4.08 -12.81
N PRO A 61 -9.13 3.16 -11.87
CA PRO A 61 -8.99 1.73 -12.14
C PRO A 61 -9.88 1.36 -13.32
N THR A 62 -9.28 0.79 -14.36
CA THR A 62 -10.05 0.22 -15.46
C THR A 62 -10.72 -1.08 -14.99
N ALA A 63 -11.95 -1.31 -15.42
CA ALA A 63 -12.66 -2.54 -15.12
C ALA A 63 -12.07 -3.69 -15.96
N GLY A 64 -11.13 -4.45 -15.41
CA GLY A 64 -10.49 -5.59 -16.05
C GLY A 64 -9.89 -6.57 -15.04
N ASN A 65 -9.67 -7.82 -15.46
CA ASN A 65 -9.18 -8.92 -14.60
C ASN A 65 -7.75 -8.73 -14.06
N PHE A 66 -7.03 -7.74 -14.58
CA PHE A 66 -5.79 -7.22 -14.03
C PHE A 66 -5.95 -5.71 -13.99
N PRO A 67 -5.84 -5.05 -12.83
CA PRO A 67 -6.13 -3.63 -12.76
C PRO A 67 -5.00 -2.87 -13.43
N ASP A 68 -5.23 -2.51 -14.68
CA ASP A 68 -4.53 -1.45 -15.37
C ASP A 68 -4.91 -0.11 -14.68
N TRP A 69 -3.89 0.61 -14.21
CA TRP A 69 -4.07 1.84 -13.43
C TRP A 69 -3.80 3.06 -14.30
N VAL A 70 -4.72 4.02 -14.33
CA VAL A 70 -4.54 5.29 -15.06
C VAL A 70 -4.25 6.40 -14.07
N ILE A 71 -2.99 6.82 -13.99
CA ILE A 71 -2.54 7.87 -13.07
C ILE A 71 -2.00 9.03 -13.88
N GLY A 72 -2.56 10.22 -13.65
CA GLY A 72 -2.17 11.42 -14.41
C GLY A 72 -2.36 11.26 -15.93
N GLY A 73 -3.33 10.45 -16.36
CA GLY A 73 -3.61 10.17 -17.77
C GLY A 73 -2.68 9.15 -18.44
N LYS A 74 -1.82 8.46 -17.68
CA LYS A 74 -0.93 7.42 -18.19
C LYS A 74 -1.33 6.05 -17.65
N LEU A 75 -1.28 5.05 -18.52
CA LEU A 75 -1.50 3.65 -18.18
C LEU A 75 -0.25 3.08 -17.48
N HIS A 76 -0.46 2.39 -16.37
CA HIS A 76 0.56 1.67 -15.62
C HIS A 76 0.15 0.22 -15.43
N ILE A 77 0.99 -0.71 -15.90
CA ILE A 77 0.73 -2.15 -15.91
C ILE A 77 1.19 -2.80 -14.58
N GLY A 78 2.18 -2.21 -13.92
CA GLY A 78 2.68 -2.64 -12.59
C GLY A 78 2.10 -1.83 -11.44
N HIS A 79 1.77 -2.49 -10.33
CA HIS A 79 1.29 -1.83 -9.09
C HIS A 79 2.35 -0.90 -8.48
N ASP A 80 3.61 -1.28 -8.56
CA ASP A 80 4.77 -0.54 -8.08
C ASP A 80 5.05 0.70 -8.93
N GLU A 81 4.97 0.59 -10.26
CA GLU A 81 5.06 1.72 -11.17
C GLU A 81 3.90 2.70 -10.98
N ALA A 82 2.68 2.16 -10.87
CA ALA A 82 1.48 2.94 -10.57
C ALA A 82 1.65 3.66 -9.22
N ALA A 83 2.09 2.96 -8.17
CA ALA A 83 2.32 3.57 -6.87
C ALA A 83 3.39 4.67 -6.94
N ALA A 84 4.50 4.43 -7.64
CA ALA A 84 5.55 5.42 -7.81
C ALA A 84 5.01 6.70 -8.46
N ALA A 85 4.20 6.56 -9.51
CA ALA A 85 3.55 7.68 -10.18
C ALA A 85 2.53 8.40 -9.27
N LEU A 86 1.70 7.65 -8.56
CA LEU A 86 0.66 8.18 -7.67
C LEU A 86 1.25 9.01 -6.53
N PHE A 87 2.27 8.48 -5.86
CA PHE A 87 2.89 9.10 -4.69
C PHE A 87 4.06 10.03 -5.06
N GLN A 88 4.40 10.13 -6.34
CA GLN A 88 5.53 10.92 -6.85
C GLN A 88 6.85 10.54 -6.17
N ILE A 89 7.05 9.23 -5.95
CA ILE A 89 8.27 8.66 -5.37
C ILE A 89 9.11 7.99 -6.45
N ALA A 90 10.36 7.65 -6.10
CA ALA A 90 11.23 6.90 -7.00
C ALA A 90 10.62 5.51 -7.30
N PRO A 91 10.77 4.97 -8.52
CA PRO A 91 10.28 3.62 -8.87
C PRO A 91 10.75 2.55 -7.89
N GLU A 92 11.99 2.65 -7.41
CA GLU A 92 12.56 1.73 -6.43
C GLU A 92 11.84 1.82 -5.08
N ASP A 93 11.46 3.03 -4.66
CA ASP A 93 10.67 3.22 -3.44
C ASP A 93 9.24 2.69 -3.63
N GLY A 94 8.65 2.86 -4.83
CA GLY A 94 7.37 2.24 -5.21
C GLY A 94 7.42 0.71 -5.13
N PHE A 95 8.46 0.10 -5.68
CA PHE A 95 8.71 -1.33 -5.56
C PHE A 95 8.89 -1.77 -4.10
N ASN A 96 9.73 -1.09 -3.33
CA ASN A 96 9.98 -1.45 -1.92
C ASN A 96 8.72 -1.35 -1.05
N LEU A 97 7.79 -0.45 -1.37
CA LEU A 97 6.55 -0.27 -0.63
C LEU A 97 5.45 -1.23 -1.10
N PHE A 98 5.27 -1.36 -2.42
CA PHE A 98 4.08 -1.99 -3.02
C PHE A 98 4.33 -3.32 -3.74
N SER A 99 5.58 -3.81 -3.80
CA SER A 99 5.90 -5.10 -4.42
C SER A 99 5.28 -6.27 -3.66
N SER A 100 4.80 -7.25 -4.43
CA SER A 100 4.41 -8.58 -3.95
C SER A 100 5.59 -9.41 -3.47
N SER A 101 6.83 -9.09 -3.88
CA SER A 101 8.00 -9.86 -3.45
C SER A 101 8.42 -9.58 -2.00
N CYS A 102 8.98 -10.59 -1.31
CA CYS A 102 9.70 -10.44 -0.03
C CYS A 102 11.11 -9.83 -0.18
N ASN A 103 11.34 -9.10 -1.27
CA ASN A 103 12.63 -8.51 -1.60
C ASN A 103 12.68 -7.01 -1.29
N SER A 104 11.71 -6.49 -0.53
CA SER A 104 11.80 -5.10 -0.07
C SER A 104 12.97 -4.95 0.89
N ARG A 105 13.69 -3.82 0.80
CA ARG A 105 14.74 -3.48 1.77
C ARG A 105 14.22 -3.44 3.21
N TYR A 106 12.93 -3.19 3.37
CA TYR A 106 12.24 -3.12 4.66
C TYR A 106 11.90 -4.51 5.24
N ASP A 107 11.94 -5.57 4.45
CA ASP A 107 11.57 -6.92 4.90
C ASP A 107 12.73 -7.63 5.64
N ARG A 108 13.99 -7.25 5.37
CA ARG A 108 15.19 -7.98 5.82
C ARG A 108 15.34 -8.14 7.34
N LYS A 109 14.63 -7.33 8.13
CA LYS A 109 14.65 -7.39 9.61
C LYS A 109 13.35 -7.90 10.21
N PHE A 110 12.39 -8.30 9.37
CA PHE A 110 11.01 -8.52 9.80
C PHE A 110 10.64 -10.01 9.72
N ASN A 111 9.91 -10.46 10.74
CA ASN A 111 9.54 -11.86 10.91
C ASN A 111 8.51 -12.27 9.83
N SER A 112 8.77 -13.36 9.12
CA SER A 112 7.93 -13.92 8.04
C SER A 112 6.52 -14.39 8.47
N LYS A 113 6.12 -14.08 9.71
CA LYS A 113 4.84 -14.46 10.31
C LYS A 113 3.78 -13.36 10.28
N LEU A 114 4.06 -12.20 9.69
CA LEU A 114 3.13 -11.08 9.68
C LEU A 114 2.24 -11.10 8.45
N GLY A 115 0.93 -10.98 8.67
CA GLY A 115 -0.05 -10.88 7.60
C GLY A 115 0.18 -9.65 6.72
N HIS A 116 -0.37 -9.69 5.51
CA HIS A 116 -0.07 -8.73 4.45
C HIS A 116 -0.29 -7.26 4.83
N LYS A 117 -1.36 -6.98 5.59
CA LYS A 117 -1.65 -5.63 6.12
C LYS A 117 -0.49 -5.14 7.00
N ALA A 118 -0.03 -5.96 7.94
CA ALA A 118 1.03 -5.59 8.88
C ALA A 118 2.36 -5.35 8.15
N MET A 119 2.66 -6.14 7.13
CA MET A 119 3.84 -5.95 6.29
C MET A 119 3.79 -4.62 5.53
N PHE A 120 2.67 -4.29 4.87
CA PHE A 120 2.52 -3.00 4.18
C PHE A 120 2.71 -1.81 5.13
N LEU A 121 2.04 -1.84 6.28
CA LEU A 121 2.15 -0.78 7.28
C LEU A 121 3.59 -0.64 7.78
N HIS A 122 4.28 -1.75 8.03
CA HIS A 122 5.69 -1.73 8.43
C HIS A 122 6.61 -1.09 7.38
N ARG A 123 6.46 -1.47 6.11
CA ARG A 123 7.23 -0.91 4.99
C ARG A 123 7.01 0.60 4.88
N MET A 124 5.75 1.02 4.93
CA MET A 124 5.36 2.43 4.83
C MET A 124 5.86 3.26 6.02
N GLU A 125 5.74 2.73 7.24
CA GLU A 125 6.28 3.38 8.43
C GLU A 125 7.80 3.53 8.36
N SER A 126 8.50 2.47 7.95
CA SER A 126 9.96 2.49 7.81
C SER A 126 10.41 3.50 6.75
N PHE A 127 9.73 3.56 5.61
CA PHE A 127 9.97 4.55 4.57
C PHE A 127 9.78 5.99 5.06
N LEU A 128 8.66 6.27 5.75
CA LEU A 128 8.38 7.60 6.27
C LEU A 128 9.39 8.00 7.37
N LYS A 129 9.84 7.05 8.21
CA LYS A 129 10.86 7.28 9.23
C LYS A 129 12.21 7.66 8.61
N GLU A 130 12.68 6.91 7.62
CA GLU A 130 13.95 7.19 6.92
C GLU A 130 13.99 8.58 6.28
N ARG A 131 12.82 9.10 5.89
CA ARG A 131 12.68 10.43 5.27
C ARG A 131 12.39 11.56 6.28
N GLY A 132 12.29 11.25 7.57
CA GLY A 132 11.94 12.24 8.61
C GLY A 132 10.48 12.71 8.58
N GLU A 133 9.61 11.98 7.88
CA GLU A 133 8.20 12.34 7.65
C GLU A 133 7.24 11.63 8.60
N TRP A 134 7.73 10.65 9.36
CA TRP A 134 6.93 9.91 10.33
C TRP A 134 6.73 10.69 11.64
N LYS A 135 5.47 11.00 11.97
CA LYS A 135 5.08 11.62 13.25
C LYS A 135 4.24 10.70 14.14
N GLY A 136 4.16 9.42 13.79
CA GLY A 136 3.22 8.48 14.40
C GLY A 136 1.78 8.69 13.92
N LEU A 137 0.90 7.74 14.23
CA LEU A 137 -0.54 8.00 14.19
C LEU A 137 -0.87 8.93 15.36
N THR A 138 -1.03 10.22 15.10
CA THR A 138 -1.69 11.08 16.06
C THR A 138 -3.09 10.52 16.29
N LYS A 139 -3.40 10.11 17.52
CA LYS A 139 -4.78 9.82 17.93
C LYS A 139 -5.60 11.03 17.49
N ARG A 140 -6.56 10.84 16.59
CA ARG A 140 -7.59 11.85 16.36
C ARG A 140 -8.40 11.92 17.66
N ASN A 141 -7.99 12.78 18.59
CA ASN A 141 -8.89 13.31 19.60
C ASN A 141 -9.90 14.17 18.84
N GLY A 142 -11.00 13.56 18.44
CA GLY A 142 -12.02 14.20 17.65
C GLY A 142 -13.06 13.18 17.25
N SER A 143 -14.01 12.98 18.14
CA SER A 143 -15.34 12.43 17.88
C SER A 143 -15.79 12.70 16.45
N VAL A 144 -15.88 11.64 15.64
CA VAL A 144 -16.65 11.67 14.39
C VAL A 144 -18.11 11.54 14.82
N PRO A 145 -18.97 12.55 14.61
CA PRO A 145 -20.40 12.35 14.75
C PRO A 145 -20.83 11.32 13.71
N CYS A 146 -21.64 10.36 14.15
CA CYS A 146 -22.28 9.35 13.33
C CYS A 146 -23.08 9.97 12.18
#